data_AF-A0A2K4YB09-F1
#
_entry.id   AF-A0A2K4YB09-F1
#
_cell.length_a   1.000
_cell.length_b   1.000
_cell.length_c   1.000
_cell.angle_alpha   90.00
_cell.angle_beta   90.00
_cell.angle_gamma   90.00
#
_symmetry.space_group_name_H-M   'P 1'
#
loop_
_entity.id
_entity.type
_entity.pdbx_description
1 polymer ?
#
loop_
_entity_poly.entity_id
_entity_poly.type
_entity_poly.pdbx_seq_one_letter_code
_entity_poly.pdbx_strand_id
1 'polypeptide(L)'
;MDRPNSGISRRGLLFAVAGAIALTAVNQPTQASAIMQKSSPGPVGPAERADLAERAVMERHVHTLWWQSGMQLGTLHWPSSVFDQLLLFRWCYWWQAHLLDCAVDAAYRARTPERIDRIGAIARGIHTRNLASWTNSYCDDMSWLVLALERADRLLGVRFGDAVPKLRTALLNGWNPAVGAVPWKIGHDYYSTSGVGPTGIAMARLGNLSRAERLADYLHTRLRDSESGLIFDGVHEPSGRMDRSLLTYCQGVAIGLETELALRTNDPSHRDRAAALVAGTSNRLADGSVIAGCAGNDSGLFMGILARYLAQTALALGDSVAAQLVHASARAAWDNRAEVDGLPLFGAHWNRPVTAPAGLESFTQFADSAHASPPNPSRDLSIQLSAWMLLEADHQLTAAGH
;
A
#
# COMPACT_ATOMS: atom_id res chain seq x y z
N MET A 1 -5.82 -4.58 -12.67
CA MET A 1 -6.28 -3.27 -12.15
C MET A 1 -5.28 -2.18 -12.55
N ASP A 2 -5.10 -1.94 -13.86
CA ASP A 2 -4.39 -0.76 -14.34
C ASP A 2 -5.44 0.31 -14.63
N ARG A 3 -5.47 1.38 -13.83
CA ARG A 3 -6.28 2.55 -14.15
C ARG A 3 -5.63 3.25 -15.35
N PRO A 4 -6.22 3.28 -16.56
CA PRO A 4 -5.77 4.23 -17.57
C PRO A 4 -5.93 5.64 -17.00
N ASN A 5 -4.95 6.51 -17.24
CA ASN A 5 -4.93 7.92 -16.83
C ASN A 5 -6.12 8.73 -17.40
N SER A 6 -7.32 8.54 -16.89
CA SER A 6 -8.51 9.29 -17.31
C SER A 6 -9.32 9.74 -16.09
N GLY A 7 -8.69 10.58 -15.28
CA GLY A 7 -9.35 11.45 -14.31
C GLY A 7 -9.18 12.91 -14.69
N ILE A 8 -9.69 13.32 -15.86
CA ILE A 8 -9.88 14.74 -16.15
C ILE A 8 -10.90 15.25 -15.14
N SER A 9 -10.39 15.95 -14.12
CA SER A 9 -11.19 16.78 -13.22
C SER A 9 -12.03 17.72 -14.07
N ARG A 10 -13.33 17.81 -13.73
CA ARG A 10 -14.31 18.73 -14.34
C ARG A 10 -13.69 20.11 -14.51
N ARG A 11 -13.30 20.47 -15.74
CA ARG A 11 -12.90 21.83 -16.10
C ARG A 11 -14.10 22.54 -16.72
N GLY A 12 -14.44 23.67 -16.12
CA GLY A 12 -15.41 24.63 -16.63
C GLY A 12 -15.31 25.95 -15.87
N LEU A 13 -14.55 26.87 -16.46
CA LEU A 13 -14.54 28.33 -16.27
C LEU A 13 -13.69 29.00 -15.16
N LEU A 14 -12.82 29.88 -15.69
CA LEU A 14 -12.40 31.22 -15.23
C LEU A 14 -11.51 31.32 -13.98
N PHE A 15 -10.24 31.70 -14.17
CA PHE A 15 -9.83 33.11 -14.19
C PHE A 15 -8.45 33.24 -14.86
N ALA A 16 -8.39 34.11 -15.87
CA ALA A 16 -7.15 34.62 -16.43
C ALA A 16 -6.76 35.87 -15.65
N VAL A 17 -5.60 35.83 -14.99
CA VAL A 17 -4.80 37.03 -14.73
C VAL A 17 -3.35 36.65 -14.98
N ALA A 18 -2.81 37.15 -16.09
CA ALA A 18 -1.40 37.09 -16.40
C ALA A 18 -0.64 38.01 -15.44
N GLY A 19 0.25 37.44 -14.64
CA GLY A 19 1.25 38.15 -13.86
C GLY A 19 2.62 37.58 -14.19
N ALA A 20 3.38 38.27 -15.03
CA ALA A 20 4.77 37.95 -15.30
C ALA A 20 5.59 38.14 -14.02
N ILE A 21 6.03 37.05 -13.41
CA ILE A 21 7.06 37.09 -12.36
C ILE A 21 8.34 36.56 -12.98
N ALA A 22 9.35 37.42 -12.98
CA ALA A 22 10.67 37.19 -13.53
C ALA A 22 11.29 35.91 -12.95
N LEU A 23 11.78 35.03 -13.83
CA LEU A 23 12.69 33.95 -13.47
C LEU A 23 13.98 34.57 -12.93
N THR A 24 14.20 34.49 -11.63
CA THR A 24 15.53 34.66 -11.03
C THR A 24 15.87 33.41 -10.21
N ALA A 25 16.99 32.80 -10.57
CA ALA A 25 17.67 31.68 -9.91
C ALA A 25 16.86 30.38 -9.72
N VAL A 26 16.66 29.65 -10.83
CA VAL A 26 16.34 28.22 -10.79
C VAL A 26 17.58 27.48 -10.27
N ASN A 27 17.50 26.93 -9.07
CA ASN A 27 18.47 25.95 -8.58
C ASN A 27 18.55 24.79 -9.59
N GLN A 28 19.78 24.38 -9.87
CA GLN A 28 20.12 23.33 -10.83
C GLN A 28 19.29 22.04 -10.62
N PRO A 29 19.03 21.28 -11.70
CA PRO A 29 18.44 19.95 -11.57
C PRO A 29 19.31 19.11 -10.64
N THR A 30 18.67 18.39 -9.72
CA THR A 30 19.28 17.41 -8.81
C THR A 30 20.28 16.58 -9.61
N GLN A 31 21.57 16.69 -9.28
CA GLN A 31 22.61 15.90 -9.94
C GLN A 31 22.23 14.42 -9.83
N ALA A 32 22.33 13.70 -10.96
CA ALA A 32 22.14 12.27 -10.99
C ALA A 32 23.20 11.58 -10.12
N SER A 33 22.86 11.29 -8.87
CA SER A 33 23.68 10.46 -8.00
C SER A 33 23.76 9.05 -8.56
N ALA A 34 24.97 8.50 -8.63
CA ALA A 34 25.19 7.16 -9.16
C ALA A 34 24.44 6.12 -8.32
N ILE A 35 23.62 5.30 -8.97
CA ILE A 35 22.96 4.16 -8.33
C ILE A 35 24.02 3.10 -8.06
N MET A 36 24.30 2.82 -6.80
CA MET A 36 25.25 1.80 -6.41
C MET A 36 24.52 0.47 -6.22
N GLN A 37 24.94 -0.56 -6.96
CA GLN A 37 24.46 -1.94 -6.75
C GLN A 37 25.08 -2.60 -5.51
N LYS A 38 26.17 -2.04 -4.97
CA LYS A 38 26.90 -2.66 -3.86
C LYS A 38 26.54 -1.98 -2.54
N SER A 39 25.81 -2.70 -1.70
CA SER A 39 25.39 -2.28 -0.36
C SER A 39 26.56 -2.17 0.61
N SER A 40 26.44 -1.25 1.58
CA SER A 40 27.44 -1.08 2.65
C SER A 40 27.53 -2.33 3.55
N PRO A 41 28.74 -2.76 3.97
CA PRO A 41 28.96 -4.05 4.62
C PRO A 41 28.77 -3.96 6.14
N GLY A 42 27.55 -4.19 6.62
CA GLY A 42 27.27 -4.40 8.05
C GLY A 42 25.89 -5.04 8.26
N PRO A 43 25.71 -5.90 9.28
CA PRO A 43 24.40 -6.47 9.57
C PRO A 43 23.47 -5.37 10.10
N VAL A 44 22.64 -4.82 9.21
CA VAL A 44 21.57 -3.88 9.56
C VAL A 44 20.40 -4.67 10.15
N GLY A 45 20.02 -4.37 11.39
CA GLY A 45 18.91 -5.04 12.08
C GLY A 45 17.53 -4.63 11.53
N PRO A 46 16.46 -5.42 11.71
CA PRO A 46 15.14 -5.15 11.11
C PRO A 46 14.57 -3.76 11.41
N ALA A 47 14.74 -3.25 12.64
CA ALA A 47 14.32 -1.90 13.01
C ALA A 47 15.01 -0.81 12.17
N GLU A 48 16.33 -0.95 11.98
CA GLU A 48 17.13 0.01 11.20
C GLU A 48 16.81 -0.08 9.71
N ARG A 49 16.50 -1.28 9.19
CA ARG A 49 16.01 -1.45 7.81
C ARG A 49 14.72 -0.68 7.57
N ALA A 50 13.78 -0.77 8.52
CA ALA A 50 12.53 -0.03 8.48
C ALA A 50 12.75 1.49 8.58
N ASP A 51 13.67 1.96 9.44
CA ASP A 51 14.07 3.38 9.51
C ASP A 51 14.68 3.89 8.20
N LEU A 52 15.53 3.08 7.56
CA LEU A 52 16.14 3.42 6.27
C LEU A 52 15.11 3.50 5.15
N ALA A 53 14.13 2.58 5.13
CA ALA A 53 13.03 2.61 4.17
C ALA A 53 12.10 3.80 4.37
N GLU A 54 11.75 4.12 5.63
CA GLU A 54 11.01 5.34 5.97
C GLU A 54 11.73 6.58 5.43
N ARG A 55 13.02 6.76 5.78
CA ARG A 55 13.80 7.92 5.32
C ARG A 55 13.84 8.01 3.79
N ALA A 56 14.09 6.89 3.11
CA ALA A 56 14.09 6.82 1.65
C ALA A 56 12.78 7.31 1.03
N VAL A 57 11.63 6.86 1.55
CA VAL A 57 10.32 7.29 1.05
C VAL A 57 10.07 8.76 1.35
N MET A 58 10.37 9.21 2.57
CA MET A 58 10.12 10.58 3.00
C MET A 58 10.95 11.59 2.22
N GLU A 59 12.23 11.31 1.96
CA GLU A 59 13.12 12.22 1.23
C GLU A 59 12.82 12.27 -0.26
N ARG A 60 12.41 11.14 -0.86
CA ARG A 60 12.27 11.02 -2.32
C ARG A 60 10.86 11.30 -2.83
N HIS A 61 9.84 10.96 -2.05
CA HIS A 61 8.46 11.02 -2.53
C HIS A 61 7.62 12.06 -1.79
N VAL A 62 7.90 12.37 -0.53
CA VAL A 62 6.98 13.18 0.27
C VAL A 62 7.36 14.66 0.22
N HIS A 63 6.39 15.49 -0.17
CA HIS A 63 6.58 16.92 -0.33
C HIS A 63 5.48 17.71 0.38
N THR A 64 5.82 18.94 0.75
CA THR A 64 4.88 19.92 1.32
C THR A 64 3.88 20.36 0.27
N LEU A 65 2.59 20.24 0.57
CA LEU A 65 1.51 20.69 -0.31
C LEU A 65 1.36 22.21 -0.21
N TRP A 66 1.50 22.91 -1.35
CA TRP A 66 1.30 24.37 -1.48
C TRP A 66 2.07 25.20 -0.43
N TRP A 67 3.31 24.81 -0.12
CA TRP A 67 4.19 25.46 0.87
C TRP A 67 3.67 25.52 2.31
N GLN A 68 2.61 24.77 2.63
CA GLN A 68 2.09 24.67 3.99
C GLN A 68 2.67 23.43 4.68
N SER A 69 3.66 23.62 5.56
CA SER A 69 4.32 22.53 6.29
C SER A 69 3.35 21.60 7.04
N GLY A 70 2.17 22.11 7.39
CA GLY A 70 1.08 21.34 7.98
C GLY A 70 0.38 20.36 7.03
N MET A 71 0.75 20.28 5.75
CA MET A 71 0.17 19.38 4.75
C MET A 71 1.26 18.72 3.91
N GLN A 72 1.27 17.39 3.87
CA GLN A 72 2.25 16.62 3.12
C GLN A 72 1.55 15.58 2.24
N LEU A 73 2.11 15.30 1.07
CA LEU A 73 1.65 14.27 0.15
C LEU A 73 2.83 13.65 -0.61
N GLY A 74 2.69 12.38 -0.96
CA GLY A 74 3.63 11.63 -1.78
C GLY A 74 3.42 11.87 -3.28
N THR A 75 4.48 12.11 -4.03
CA THR A 75 4.50 12.03 -5.50
C THR A 75 4.49 10.57 -5.96
N LEU A 76 3.86 10.31 -7.12
CA LEU A 76 3.66 8.94 -7.60
C LEU A 76 4.97 8.26 -8.07
N HIS A 77 5.96 9.04 -8.50
CA HIS A 77 7.22 8.51 -9.03
C HIS A 77 8.38 9.34 -8.54
N TRP A 78 9.53 8.72 -8.32
CA TRP A 78 10.80 9.40 -8.10
C TRP A 78 11.83 9.01 -9.19
N PRO A 79 12.66 9.95 -9.66
CA PRO A 79 12.54 11.39 -9.49
C PRO A 79 11.25 11.92 -10.12
N SER A 80 10.58 12.85 -9.43
CA SER A 80 9.40 13.58 -9.91
C SER A 80 9.80 14.92 -10.52
N SER A 81 9.06 15.42 -11.52
CA SER A 81 9.27 16.78 -12.00
C SER A 81 8.89 17.82 -10.95
N VAL A 82 9.50 19.01 -10.98
CA VAL A 82 9.12 20.14 -10.09
C VAL A 82 7.65 20.49 -10.23
N PHE A 83 7.10 20.36 -11.44
CA PHE A 83 5.66 20.57 -11.70
C PHE A 83 4.80 19.54 -10.97
N ASP A 84 5.20 18.26 -10.99
CA ASP A 84 4.50 17.20 -10.24
C ASP A 84 4.58 17.42 -8.73
N GLN A 85 5.72 17.88 -8.21
CA GLN A 85 5.91 18.20 -6.79
C GLN A 85 5.02 19.37 -6.33
N LEU A 86 4.97 20.44 -7.12
CA LEU A 86 4.27 21.68 -6.76
C LEU A 86 2.76 21.59 -6.93
N LEU A 87 2.29 20.94 -7.99
CA LEU A 87 0.87 20.92 -8.33
C LEU A 87 0.18 19.61 -7.95
N LEU A 88 0.94 18.53 -7.76
CA LEU A 88 0.42 17.17 -7.58
C LEU A 88 -0.76 16.91 -8.51
N PHE A 89 -0.58 17.29 -9.78
CA PHE A 89 -1.65 17.27 -10.79
C PHE A 89 -2.19 15.83 -10.94
N ARG A 90 -1.28 14.86 -10.80
CA ARG A 90 -1.57 13.43 -10.64
C ARG A 90 -1.31 13.05 -9.18
N TRP A 91 -2.36 12.64 -8.50
CA TRP A 91 -2.30 12.09 -7.15
C TRP A 91 -3.17 10.83 -7.11
N CYS A 92 -2.87 9.91 -6.20
CA CYS A 92 -3.62 8.66 -6.05
C CYS A 92 -4.06 8.51 -4.59
N TYR A 93 -5.36 8.71 -4.33
CA TYR A 93 -5.94 8.75 -2.98
C TYR A 93 -5.51 7.54 -2.14
N TRP A 94 -5.65 6.33 -2.68
CA TRP A 94 -5.38 5.11 -1.92
C TRP A 94 -3.89 4.86 -1.68
N TRP A 95 -2.99 5.33 -2.56
CA TRP A 95 -1.54 5.28 -2.29
C TRP A 95 -1.19 6.17 -1.09
N GLN A 96 -1.87 7.31 -0.96
CA GLN A 96 -1.65 8.21 0.18
C GLN A 96 -2.23 7.65 1.47
N ALA A 97 -3.33 6.91 1.40
CA ALA A 97 -3.83 6.14 2.54
C ALA A 97 -2.79 5.12 3.02
N HIS A 98 -2.10 4.41 2.12
CA HIS A 98 -1.00 3.51 2.50
C HIS A 98 0.27 4.23 2.97
N LEU A 99 0.58 5.41 2.42
CA LEU A 99 1.65 6.27 2.95
C LEU A 99 1.37 6.66 4.40
N LEU A 100 0.13 7.09 4.69
CA LEU A 100 -0.32 7.36 6.06
C LEU A 100 -0.20 6.11 6.93
N ASP A 101 -0.61 4.96 6.42
CA ASP A 101 -0.56 3.67 7.13
C ASP A 101 0.87 3.22 7.48
N CYS A 102 1.85 3.46 6.59
CA CYS A 102 3.27 3.22 6.86
C CYS A 102 3.84 4.24 7.86
N ALA A 103 3.42 5.51 7.79
CA ALA A 103 3.80 6.50 8.80
C ALA A 103 3.27 6.13 10.20
N VAL A 104 2.09 5.51 10.28
CA VAL A 104 1.55 4.93 11.52
C VAL A 104 2.41 3.77 12.01
N ASP A 105 2.87 2.87 11.13
CA ASP A 105 3.81 1.80 11.52
C ASP A 105 5.09 2.35 12.14
N ALA A 106 5.75 3.30 11.47
CA ALA A 106 6.99 3.88 11.97
C ALA A 106 6.82 4.62 13.31
N ALA A 107 5.71 5.35 13.49
CA ALA A 107 5.39 6.02 14.74
C ALA A 107 5.05 5.04 15.87
N TYR A 108 4.47 3.87 15.54
CA TYR A 108 4.20 2.81 16.49
C TYR A 108 5.48 2.08 16.91
N ARG A 109 6.36 1.79 15.95
CA ARG A 109 7.69 1.20 16.19
C ARG A 109 8.55 2.09 17.08
N ALA A 110 8.62 3.39 16.79
CA ALA A 110 9.33 4.35 17.62
C ALA A 110 8.67 5.73 17.55
N ARG A 111 8.04 6.12 18.67
CA ARG A 111 7.26 7.35 18.78
C ARG A 111 8.19 8.56 18.94
N THR A 112 8.14 9.49 18.00
CA THR A 112 8.77 10.83 18.11
C THR A 112 7.76 11.93 17.74
N PRO A 113 7.94 13.17 18.22
CA PRO A 113 7.10 14.30 17.82
C PRO A 113 6.99 14.44 16.29
N GLU A 114 8.11 14.30 15.58
CA GLU A 114 8.17 14.47 14.13
C GLU A 114 7.33 13.41 13.38
N ARG A 115 7.33 12.17 13.86
CA ARG A 115 6.52 11.09 13.28
C ARG A 115 5.03 11.30 13.55
N ILE A 116 4.67 11.82 14.72
CA ILE A 116 3.27 12.17 15.05
C ILE A 116 2.78 13.34 14.19
N ASP A 117 3.59 14.40 14.08
CA ASP A 117 3.26 15.58 13.27
C ASP A 117 3.09 15.22 11.79
N ARG A 118 3.93 14.30 11.29
CA ARG A 118 3.84 13.77 9.92
C ARG A 118 2.53 13.05 9.64
N ILE A 119 2.05 12.20 10.56
CA ILE A 119 0.73 11.55 10.45
C ILE A 119 -0.36 12.61 10.29
N GLY A 120 -0.30 13.66 11.11
CA GLY A 120 -1.19 14.81 10.99
C GLY A 120 -1.10 15.52 9.64
N ALA A 121 0.13 15.75 9.15
CA ALA A 121 0.38 16.45 7.90
C ALA A 121 -0.10 15.68 6.67
N ILE A 122 0.12 14.36 6.63
CA ILE A 122 -0.34 13.50 5.54
C ILE A 122 -1.86 13.44 5.51
N ALA A 123 -2.51 13.20 6.66
CA ALA A 123 -3.96 13.13 6.73
C ALA A 123 -4.64 14.45 6.33
N ARG A 124 -4.11 15.61 6.77
CA ARG A 124 -4.59 16.92 6.33
C ARG A 124 -4.35 17.14 4.83
N GLY A 125 -3.20 16.71 4.31
CA GLY A 125 -2.90 16.75 2.88
C GLY A 125 -3.94 15.97 2.06
N ILE A 126 -4.27 14.75 2.48
CA ILE A 126 -5.31 13.89 1.87
C ILE A 126 -6.66 14.61 1.85
N HIS A 127 -7.09 15.11 3.02
CA HIS A 127 -8.37 15.80 3.17
C HIS A 127 -8.48 17.04 2.28
N THR A 128 -7.48 17.91 2.33
CA THR A 128 -7.45 19.15 1.55
C THR A 128 -7.41 18.86 0.06
N ARG A 129 -6.58 17.90 -0.38
CA ARG A 129 -6.47 17.55 -1.79
C ARG A 129 -7.74 16.90 -2.35
N ASN A 130 -8.50 16.23 -1.49
CA ASN A 130 -9.83 15.69 -1.79
C ASN A 130 -10.96 16.71 -1.52
N LEU A 131 -10.71 18.00 -1.77
CA LEU A 131 -11.69 19.09 -1.66
C LEU A 131 -12.32 19.22 -0.27
N ALA A 132 -11.50 19.09 0.78
CA ALA A 132 -11.94 19.12 2.18
C ALA A 132 -13.03 18.06 2.49
N SER A 133 -12.90 16.89 1.88
CA SER A 133 -13.76 15.74 2.12
C SER A 133 -12.92 14.51 2.42
N TRP A 134 -13.38 13.68 3.36
CA TRP A 134 -12.80 12.36 3.59
C TRP A 134 -13.33 11.32 2.60
N THR A 135 -14.56 11.48 2.13
CA THR A 135 -15.26 10.46 1.34
C THR A 135 -15.09 10.67 -0.16
N ASN A 136 -15.19 9.59 -0.93
CA ASN A 136 -15.29 9.62 -2.38
C ASN A 136 -16.25 8.50 -2.86
N SER A 137 -16.28 8.19 -4.16
CA SER A 137 -17.18 7.17 -4.70
C SER A 137 -16.61 5.75 -4.72
N TYR A 138 -15.35 5.57 -4.36
CA TYR A 138 -14.59 4.32 -4.41
C TYR A 138 -14.55 3.69 -3.01
N CYS A 139 -15.17 2.53 -2.84
CA CYS A 139 -15.26 1.86 -1.54
C CYS A 139 -13.90 1.33 -1.09
N ASP A 140 -13.04 0.91 -2.02
CA ASP A 140 -11.65 0.53 -1.76
C ASP A 140 -10.85 1.72 -1.23
N ASP A 141 -10.82 2.84 -1.95
CA ASP A 141 -10.11 4.06 -1.53
C ASP A 141 -10.54 4.49 -0.11
N MET A 142 -11.85 4.59 0.16
CA MET A 142 -12.36 4.95 1.49
C MET A 142 -12.01 3.94 2.57
N SER A 143 -11.99 2.64 2.23
CA SER A 143 -11.65 1.58 3.18
C SER A 143 -10.18 1.62 3.57
N TRP A 144 -9.28 1.90 2.64
CA TRP A 144 -7.86 2.05 2.96
C TRP A 144 -7.62 3.23 3.90
N LEU A 145 -8.30 4.37 3.66
CA LEU A 145 -8.13 5.52 4.54
C LEU A 145 -8.73 5.29 5.93
N VAL A 146 -9.92 4.69 6.04
CA VAL A 146 -10.52 4.45 7.36
C VAL A 146 -9.67 3.50 8.19
N LEU A 147 -9.03 2.50 7.57
CA LEU A 147 -8.11 1.60 8.25
C LEU A 147 -6.88 2.35 8.78
N ALA A 148 -6.25 3.21 7.98
CA ALA A 148 -5.08 3.97 8.41
C ALA A 148 -5.42 4.95 9.54
N LEU A 149 -6.55 5.66 9.45
CA LEU A 149 -7.01 6.61 10.47
C LEU A 149 -7.46 5.90 11.77
N GLU A 150 -8.12 4.75 11.66
CA GLU A 150 -8.47 3.90 12.80
C GLU A 150 -7.22 3.44 13.55
N ARG A 151 -6.20 2.99 12.81
CA ARG A 151 -4.92 2.60 13.41
C ARG A 151 -4.20 3.76 14.08
N ALA A 152 -4.22 4.95 13.48
CA ALA A 152 -3.63 6.16 14.07
C ALA A 152 -4.26 6.50 15.43
N ASP A 153 -5.58 6.35 15.56
CA ASP A 153 -6.25 6.53 16.86
C ASP A 153 -5.91 5.38 17.82
N ARG A 154 -6.16 4.13 17.42
CA ARG A 154 -6.02 2.96 18.29
C ARG A 154 -4.59 2.74 18.81
N LEU A 155 -3.58 2.96 17.97
CA LEU A 155 -2.18 2.70 18.32
C LEU A 155 -1.46 3.91 18.91
N LEU A 156 -1.87 5.13 18.54
CA LEU A 156 -1.09 6.34 18.82
C LEU A 156 -1.89 7.47 19.48
N GLY A 157 -3.22 7.33 19.60
CA GLY A 157 -4.13 8.35 20.10
C GLY A 157 -4.30 9.55 19.17
N VAL A 158 -3.91 9.44 17.89
CA VAL A 158 -3.98 10.54 16.92
C VAL A 158 -5.31 10.51 16.20
N ARG A 159 -6.17 11.50 16.49
CA ARG A 159 -7.56 11.55 16.02
C ARG A 159 -7.80 12.64 14.99
N PHE A 160 -8.72 12.35 14.07
CA PHE A 160 -9.09 13.24 12.97
C PHE A 160 -10.58 13.60 12.98
N GLY A 161 -11.07 14.00 14.15
CA GLY A 161 -12.47 14.43 14.33
C GLY A 161 -13.47 13.39 13.84
N ASP A 162 -14.28 13.77 12.85
CA ASP A 162 -15.36 12.95 12.31
C ASP A 162 -14.96 12.09 11.10
N ALA A 163 -13.67 12.00 10.76
CA ALA A 163 -13.19 11.27 9.58
C ALA A 163 -13.61 9.79 9.58
N VAL A 164 -13.30 9.05 10.64
CA VAL A 164 -13.66 7.63 10.78
C VAL A 164 -15.18 7.41 10.76
N PRO A 165 -15.99 8.15 11.55
CA PRO A 165 -17.45 8.09 11.45
C PRO A 165 -18.00 8.35 10.04
N LYS A 166 -17.50 9.38 9.33
CA LYS A 166 -17.94 9.71 7.96
C LYS A 166 -17.61 8.60 6.97
N LEU A 167 -16.39 8.08 6.99
CA LEU A 167 -15.97 6.99 6.12
C LEU A 167 -16.76 5.70 6.39
N ARG A 168 -16.93 5.34 7.68
CA ARG A 168 -17.77 4.21 8.09
C ARG A 168 -19.19 4.35 7.54
N THR A 169 -19.79 5.54 7.68
CA THR A 169 -21.16 5.81 7.20
C THR A 169 -21.24 5.69 5.69
N ALA A 170 -20.27 6.23 4.95
CA ALA A 170 -20.22 6.14 3.50
C ALA A 170 -20.11 4.69 3.02
N LEU A 171 -19.28 3.86 3.66
CA LEU A 171 -19.15 2.44 3.34
C LEU A 171 -20.43 1.64 3.64
N LEU A 172 -21.11 1.94 4.76
CA LEU A 172 -22.40 1.33 5.09
C LEU A 172 -23.50 1.73 4.11
N ASN A 173 -23.51 2.99 3.66
CA ASN A 173 -24.46 3.49 2.67
C ASN A 173 -24.17 2.94 1.26
N GLY A 174 -22.93 2.59 0.96
CA GLY A 174 -22.55 1.94 -0.31
C GLY A 174 -22.96 0.46 -0.40
N TRP A 175 -23.47 -0.12 0.69
CA TRP A 175 -23.89 -1.52 0.74
C TRP A 175 -25.04 -1.82 -0.21
N ASN A 176 -24.89 -2.86 -1.04
CA ASN A 176 -26.00 -3.41 -1.81
C ASN A 176 -26.66 -4.58 -1.08
N PRO A 177 -27.91 -4.46 -0.60
CA PRO A 177 -28.60 -5.54 0.12
C PRO A 177 -28.88 -6.77 -0.76
N ALA A 178 -29.11 -6.60 -2.06
CA ALA A 178 -29.41 -7.70 -2.98
C ALA A 178 -28.18 -8.56 -3.29
N VAL A 179 -27.00 -7.94 -3.38
CA VAL A 179 -25.72 -8.65 -3.59
C VAL A 179 -25.12 -9.12 -2.27
N GLY A 180 -25.38 -8.40 -1.19
CA GLY A 180 -24.80 -8.70 0.11
C GLY A 180 -23.34 -8.28 0.26
N ALA A 181 -22.91 -7.25 -0.48
CA ALA A 181 -21.56 -6.72 -0.44
C ALA A 181 -21.54 -5.22 -0.82
N VAL A 182 -20.36 -4.59 -0.71
CA VAL A 182 -20.11 -3.25 -1.26
C VAL A 182 -19.49 -3.36 -2.66
N PRO A 183 -19.88 -2.53 -3.63
CA PRO A 183 -19.24 -2.51 -4.94
C PRO A 183 -17.85 -1.87 -4.83
N TRP A 184 -17.01 -2.06 -5.84
CA TRP A 184 -15.75 -1.33 -6.00
C TRP A 184 -15.99 0.18 -5.99
N LYS A 185 -16.99 0.62 -6.76
CA LYS A 185 -17.42 2.02 -6.86
C LYS A 185 -18.93 2.12 -6.69
N ILE A 186 -19.39 3.07 -5.88
CA ILE A 186 -20.81 3.30 -5.61
C ILE A 186 -21.56 3.52 -6.93
N GLY A 187 -22.66 2.79 -7.11
CA GLY A 187 -23.50 2.83 -8.31
C GLY A 187 -23.00 1.98 -9.48
N HIS A 188 -21.91 1.22 -9.32
CA HIS A 188 -21.42 0.28 -10.31
C HIS A 188 -21.71 -1.18 -9.93
N ASP A 189 -21.63 -2.06 -10.92
CA ASP A 189 -21.98 -3.48 -10.83
C ASP A 189 -20.79 -4.38 -10.47
N TYR A 190 -19.57 -3.84 -10.41
CA TYR A 190 -18.35 -4.60 -10.08
C TYR A 190 -18.11 -4.67 -8.57
N TYR A 191 -18.03 -5.87 -8.03
CA TYR A 191 -17.75 -6.18 -6.62
C TYR A 191 -16.37 -6.81 -6.53
N SER A 192 -15.39 -6.02 -6.11
CA SER A 192 -13.99 -6.44 -6.02
C SER A 192 -13.58 -6.80 -4.61
N THR A 193 -12.59 -7.67 -4.50
CA THR A 193 -11.90 -7.99 -3.25
C THR A 193 -11.26 -6.74 -2.63
N SER A 194 -10.80 -5.77 -3.44
CA SER A 194 -10.31 -4.46 -2.96
C SER A 194 -11.37 -3.62 -2.26
N GLY A 195 -12.64 -3.71 -2.68
CA GLY A 195 -13.74 -3.04 -2.01
C GLY A 195 -14.23 -3.83 -0.79
N VAL A 196 -14.44 -5.13 -0.97
CA VAL A 196 -15.07 -6.03 0.02
C VAL A 196 -14.16 -6.29 1.22
N GLY A 197 -12.92 -6.73 0.99
CA GLY A 197 -12.00 -7.17 2.06
C GLY A 197 -11.68 -6.05 3.06
N PRO A 198 -11.11 -4.92 2.61
CA PRO A 198 -10.81 -3.76 3.46
C PRO A 198 -12.04 -3.20 4.19
N THR A 199 -13.21 -3.17 3.53
CA THR A 199 -14.46 -2.79 4.20
C THR A 199 -14.78 -3.75 5.34
N GLY A 200 -14.64 -5.06 5.11
CA GLY A 200 -14.86 -6.08 6.13
C GLY A 200 -13.93 -5.89 7.33
N ILE A 201 -12.63 -5.68 7.08
CA ILE A 201 -11.62 -5.43 8.13
C ILE A 201 -12.00 -4.19 8.94
N ALA A 202 -12.39 -3.11 8.26
CA ALA A 202 -12.83 -1.88 8.92
C ALA A 202 -14.09 -2.13 9.76
N MET A 203 -15.06 -2.88 9.26
CA MET A 203 -16.27 -3.23 10.02
C MET A 203 -15.94 -4.07 11.26
N ALA A 204 -15.04 -5.05 11.15
CA ALA A 204 -14.61 -5.88 12.28
C ALA A 204 -13.95 -5.02 13.37
N ARG A 205 -13.02 -4.14 12.98
CA ARG A 205 -12.32 -3.23 13.91
C ARG A 205 -13.24 -2.20 14.56
N LEU A 206 -14.25 -1.72 13.83
CA LEU A 206 -15.23 -0.74 14.30
C LEU A 206 -16.43 -1.38 15.03
N GLY A 207 -16.35 -2.68 15.34
CA GLY A 207 -17.33 -3.41 16.15
C GLY A 207 -18.62 -3.85 15.41
N ASN A 208 -18.65 -3.74 14.08
CA ASN A 208 -19.78 -4.19 13.27
C ASN A 208 -19.54 -5.62 12.74
N LEU A 209 -19.45 -6.58 13.67
CA LEU A 209 -19.06 -7.97 13.37
C LEU A 209 -19.99 -8.64 12.36
N SER A 210 -21.31 -8.49 12.52
CA SER A 210 -22.29 -9.05 11.57
C SER A 210 -22.06 -8.59 10.13
N ARG A 211 -21.63 -7.34 9.93
CA ARG A 211 -21.30 -6.84 8.58
C ARG A 211 -19.98 -7.41 8.07
N ALA A 212 -18.99 -7.57 8.94
CA ALA A 212 -17.71 -8.14 8.61
C ALA A 212 -17.82 -9.62 8.23
N GLU A 213 -18.57 -10.43 9.00
CA GLU A 213 -18.84 -11.84 8.72
C GLU A 213 -19.49 -12.03 7.34
N ARG A 214 -20.49 -11.21 7.01
CA ARG A 214 -21.13 -11.26 5.68
C ARG A 214 -20.19 -10.94 4.53
N LEU A 215 -19.24 -10.03 4.73
CA LEU A 215 -18.24 -9.70 3.71
C LEU A 215 -17.19 -10.82 3.60
N ALA A 216 -16.80 -11.45 4.71
CA ALA A 216 -15.91 -12.61 4.71
C ALA A 216 -16.55 -13.79 3.98
N ASP A 217 -17.81 -14.09 4.28
CA ASP A 217 -18.57 -15.11 3.57
C ASP A 217 -18.75 -14.79 2.09
N TYR A 218 -18.93 -13.52 1.71
CA TYR A 218 -18.95 -13.13 0.31
C TYR A 218 -17.62 -13.46 -0.38
N LEU A 219 -16.47 -13.11 0.20
CA LEU A 219 -15.17 -13.50 -0.35
C LEU A 219 -15.06 -15.03 -0.47
N HIS A 220 -15.39 -15.75 0.60
CA HIS A 220 -15.23 -17.20 0.68
C HIS A 220 -16.14 -17.99 -0.26
N THR A 221 -17.39 -17.56 -0.43
CA THR A 221 -18.40 -18.30 -1.20
C THR A 221 -18.49 -17.82 -2.65
N ARG A 222 -18.26 -16.53 -2.90
CA ARG A 222 -18.48 -15.93 -4.22
C ARG A 222 -17.21 -15.74 -5.03
N LEU A 223 -16.11 -15.36 -4.38
CA LEU A 223 -14.85 -14.99 -5.05
C LEU A 223 -13.73 -16.03 -4.87
N ARG A 224 -13.94 -17.07 -4.06
CA ARG A 224 -12.95 -18.13 -3.89
C ARG A 224 -12.88 -19.03 -5.11
N ASP A 225 -11.66 -19.27 -5.58
CA ASP A 225 -11.33 -20.30 -6.54
C ASP A 225 -11.40 -21.68 -5.89
N SER A 226 -12.21 -22.58 -6.46
CA SER A 226 -12.35 -23.95 -5.96
C SER A 226 -11.10 -24.80 -6.19
N GLU A 227 -10.25 -24.44 -7.15
CA GLU A 227 -9.03 -25.22 -7.46
C GLU A 227 -7.86 -24.83 -6.55
N SER A 228 -7.50 -23.54 -6.52
CA SER A 228 -6.37 -23.06 -5.71
C SER A 228 -6.74 -22.76 -4.26
N GLY A 229 -8.03 -22.55 -3.96
CA GLY A 229 -8.50 -22.06 -2.68
C GLY A 229 -8.26 -20.56 -2.44
N LEU A 230 -7.66 -19.85 -3.40
CA LEU A 230 -7.37 -18.41 -3.33
C LEU A 230 -8.56 -17.55 -3.75
N ILE A 231 -8.49 -16.26 -3.48
CA ILE A 231 -9.56 -15.28 -3.78
C ILE A 231 -9.26 -14.56 -5.10
N PHE A 232 -10.24 -14.55 -6.00
CA PHE A 232 -10.23 -13.80 -7.26
C PHE A 232 -10.38 -12.28 -7.04
N ASP A 233 -10.08 -11.48 -8.06
CA ASP A 233 -10.14 -10.02 -7.95
C ASP A 233 -11.56 -9.48 -7.76
N GLY A 234 -12.55 -10.05 -8.46
CA GLY A 234 -13.91 -9.57 -8.34
C GLY A 234 -14.89 -10.13 -9.36
N VAL A 235 -16.14 -9.69 -9.27
CA VAL A 235 -17.24 -10.15 -10.12
C VAL A 235 -18.21 -9.02 -10.46
N HIS A 236 -18.76 -9.02 -11.67
CA HIS A 236 -19.86 -8.15 -12.05
C HIS A 236 -21.21 -8.79 -11.70
N GLU A 237 -22.02 -8.13 -10.87
CA GLU A 237 -23.35 -8.60 -10.47
C GLU A 237 -24.48 -7.74 -11.09
N PRO A 238 -25.54 -8.35 -11.66
CA PRO A 238 -25.91 -9.76 -11.55
C PRO A 238 -25.36 -10.68 -12.67
N SER A 239 -24.51 -10.16 -13.57
CA SER A 239 -24.06 -10.92 -14.75
C SER A 239 -23.22 -12.18 -14.43
N GLY A 240 -22.60 -12.21 -13.26
CA GLY A 240 -21.70 -13.27 -12.82
C GLY A 240 -20.34 -13.30 -13.52
N ARG A 241 -20.01 -12.30 -14.35
CA ARG A 241 -18.72 -12.22 -15.05
C ARG A 241 -17.58 -11.97 -14.05
N MET A 242 -16.75 -12.99 -13.84
CA MET A 242 -15.65 -13.01 -12.88
C MET A 242 -14.34 -12.50 -13.50
N ASP A 243 -13.62 -11.64 -12.78
CA ASP A 243 -12.19 -11.40 -12.99
C ASP A 243 -11.41 -12.41 -12.13
N ARG A 244 -10.81 -13.41 -12.79
CA ARG A 244 -10.12 -14.53 -12.13
C ARG A 244 -8.65 -14.25 -11.81
N SER A 245 -8.23 -13.00 -11.83
CA SER A 245 -6.86 -12.63 -11.46
C SER A 245 -6.57 -13.01 -10.01
N LEU A 246 -5.44 -13.70 -9.78
CA LEU A 246 -4.94 -14.07 -8.45
C LEU A 246 -3.87 -13.07 -8.03
N LEU A 247 -4.29 -12.06 -7.25
CA LEU A 247 -3.43 -10.95 -6.85
C LEU A 247 -3.05 -11.07 -5.37
N THR A 248 -1.82 -10.70 -5.02
CA THR A 248 -1.29 -10.82 -3.64
C THR A 248 -2.12 -10.02 -2.64
N TYR A 249 -2.56 -8.81 -2.99
CA TYR A 249 -3.40 -7.98 -2.12
C TYR A 249 -4.75 -8.64 -1.82
N CYS A 250 -5.35 -9.36 -2.79
CA CYS A 250 -6.62 -10.05 -2.60
C CYS A 250 -6.51 -11.08 -1.48
N GLN A 251 -5.40 -11.82 -1.48
CA GLN A 251 -5.14 -12.80 -0.44
C GLN A 251 -4.85 -12.11 0.89
N GLY A 252 -4.07 -11.03 0.87
CA GLY A 252 -3.77 -10.24 2.07
C GLY A 252 -5.04 -9.77 2.79
N VAL A 253 -5.97 -9.13 2.09
CA VAL A 253 -7.20 -8.61 2.72
C VAL A 253 -8.16 -9.73 3.15
N ALA A 254 -8.20 -10.85 2.44
CA ALA A 254 -8.98 -12.00 2.85
C ALA A 254 -8.42 -12.64 4.13
N ILE A 255 -7.10 -12.88 4.17
CA ILE A 255 -6.36 -13.36 5.35
C ILE A 255 -6.57 -12.41 6.53
N GLY A 256 -6.44 -11.10 6.30
CA GLY A 256 -6.63 -10.07 7.32
C GLY A 256 -8.05 -10.06 7.88
N LEU A 257 -9.07 -10.16 7.03
CA LEU A 257 -10.46 -10.19 7.46
C LEU A 257 -10.77 -11.44 8.29
N GLU A 258 -10.37 -12.62 7.83
CA GLU A 258 -10.55 -13.86 8.57
C GLU A 258 -9.80 -13.82 9.92
N THR A 259 -8.61 -13.22 9.97
CA THR A 259 -7.87 -13.00 11.22
C THR A 259 -8.59 -12.07 12.19
N GLU A 260 -9.14 -10.94 11.71
CA GLU A 260 -9.90 -10.02 12.57
C GLU A 260 -11.14 -10.67 13.16
N LEU A 261 -11.82 -11.51 12.38
CA LEU A 261 -12.99 -12.27 12.83
C LEU A 261 -12.62 -13.40 13.79
N ALA A 262 -11.56 -14.16 13.52
CA ALA A 262 -11.06 -15.21 14.42
C ALA A 262 -10.72 -14.67 15.83
N LEU A 263 -10.30 -13.40 15.93
CA LEU A 263 -10.02 -12.74 17.20
C LEU A 263 -11.25 -12.17 17.92
N ARG A 264 -12.38 -11.99 17.22
CA ARG A 264 -13.55 -11.25 17.70
C ARG A 264 -14.82 -12.09 17.78
N THR A 265 -14.81 -13.27 17.18
CA THR A 265 -15.91 -14.22 17.21
C THR A 265 -15.41 -15.54 17.81
N ASN A 266 -16.35 -16.39 18.21
CA ASN A 266 -16.04 -17.73 18.71
C ASN A 266 -16.15 -18.80 17.60
N ASP A 267 -16.23 -18.40 16.32
CA ASP A 267 -16.32 -19.33 15.21
C ASP A 267 -14.90 -19.78 14.79
N PRO A 268 -14.54 -21.07 14.99
CA PRO A 268 -13.22 -21.57 14.61
C PRO A 268 -12.99 -21.55 13.10
N SER A 269 -14.05 -21.47 12.29
CA SER A 269 -13.94 -21.54 10.82
C SER A 269 -13.07 -20.40 10.24
N HIS A 270 -13.06 -19.24 10.88
CA HIS A 270 -12.22 -18.11 10.45
C HIS A 270 -10.73 -18.41 10.58
N ARG A 271 -10.33 -19.11 11.65
CA ARG A 271 -8.94 -19.52 11.85
C ARG A 271 -8.50 -20.51 10.76
N ASP A 272 -9.38 -21.47 10.43
CA ASP A 272 -9.12 -22.47 9.40
C ASP A 272 -9.04 -21.82 8.00
N ARG A 273 -9.93 -20.88 7.70
CA ARG A 273 -9.92 -20.12 6.44
C ARG A 273 -8.65 -19.27 6.31
N ALA A 274 -8.23 -18.58 7.36
CA ALA A 274 -7.00 -17.81 7.36
C ALA A 274 -5.77 -18.70 7.08
N ALA A 275 -5.64 -19.83 7.80
CA ALA A 275 -4.53 -20.77 7.61
C ALA A 275 -4.53 -21.38 6.20
N ALA A 276 -5.69 -21.74 5.66
CA ALA A 276 -5.81 -22.26 4.30
C ALA A 276 -5.39 -21.23 3.24
N LEU A 277 -5.76 -19.96 3.41
CA LEU A 277 -5.35 -18.87 2.52
C LEU A 277 -3.85 -18.58 2.61
N VAL A 278 -3.26 -18.62 3.80
CA VAL A 278 -1.79 -18.50 3.98
C VAL A 278 -1.07 -19.62 3.23
N ALA A 279 -1.48 -20.87 3.43
CA ALA A 279 -0.88 -22.02 2.76
C ALA A 279 -1.03 -21.94 1.22
N GLY A 280 -2.23 -21.61 0.72
CA GLY A 280 -2.47 -21.40 -0.70
C GLY A 280 -1.60 -20.29 -1.28
N THR A 281 -1.44 -19.19 -0.55
CA THR A 281 -0.63 -18.04 -0.95
C THR A 281 0.84 -18.42 -1.02
N SER A 282 1.36 -19.13 -0.01
CA SER A 282 2.73 -19.64 0.00
C SER A 282 3.01 -20.55 -1.21
N ASN A 283 2.03 -21.36 -1.62
CA ASN A 283 2.21 -22.34 -2.69
C ASN A 283 2.11 -21.74 -4.10
N ARG A 284 1.32 -20.69 -4.29
CA ARG A 284 0.96 -20.18 -5.63
C ARG A 284 1.42 -18.76 -5.90
N LEU A 285 1.65 -17.94 -4.87
CA LEU A 285 2.00 -16.52 -4.97
C LEU A 285 3.32 -16.20 -4.24
N ALA A 286 4.21 -17.18 -4.14
CA ALA A 286 5.59 -16.99 -3.71
C ALA A 286 6.55 -17.72 -4.67
N ASP A 287 7.72 -17.13 -4.88
CA ASP A 287 8.84 -17.68 -5.65
C ASP A 287 10.02 -17.91 -4.68
N GLY A 288 10.35 -19.17 -4.40
CA GLY A 288 11.40 -19.50 -3.42
C GLY A 288 11.13 -18.91 -2.02
N SER A 289 9.87 -18.95 -1.57
CA SER A 289 9.39 -18.34 -0.31
C SER A 289 9.38 -16.81 -0.26
N VAL A 290 9.66 -16.12 -1.37
CA VAL A 290 9.54 -14.67 -1.50
C VAL A 290 8.21 -14.33 -2.17
N ILE A 291 7.44 -13.38 -1.62
CA ILE A 291 6.18 -12.93 -2.22
C ILE A 291 6.38 -12.56 -3.69
N ALA A 292 5.50 -13.08 -4.56
CA ALA A 292 5.58 -12.87 -5.99
C ALA A 292 5.53 -11.38 -6.36
N GLY A 293 6.45 -10.98 -7.24
CA GLY A 293 6.60 -9.60 -7.70
C GLY A 293 5.45 -9.10 -8.56
N CYS A 294 5.49 -7.81 -8.90
CA CYS A 294 4.41 -7.12 -9.59
C CYS A 294 4.88 -6.35 -10.83
N ALA A 295 3.95 -5.80 -11.61
CA ALA A 295 4.24 -5.06 -12.83
C ALA A 295 4.54 -3.56 -12.59
N GLY A 296 4.49 -3.09 -11.33
CA GLY A 296 4.56 -1.67 -10.95
C GLY A 296 3.19 -0.98 -10.90
N ASN A 297 3.16 0.34 -10.89
CA ASN A 297 1.96 1.16 -10.73
C ASN A 297 1.10 0.71 -9.53
N ASP A 298 -0.22 0.55 -9.68
CA ASP A 298 -1.10 0.12 -8.59
C ASP A 298 -0.68 -1.24 -8.01
N SER A 299 -0.19 -2.16 -8.86
CA SER A 299 0.26 -3.48 -8.42
C SER A 299 1.52 -3.43 -7.53
N GLY A 300 2.24 -2.30 -7.53
CA GLY A 300 3.34 -2.00 -6.63
C GLY A 300 3.00 -2.19 -5.15
N LEU A 301 1.77 -1.82 -4.74
CA LEU A 301 1.32 -1.88 -3.34
C LEU A 301 0.85 -3.28 -2.89
N PHE A 302 0.61 -4.19 -3.83
CA PHE A 302 -0.09 -5.44 -3.53
C PHE A 302 0.71 -6.37 -2.62
N MET A 303 2.03 -6.41 -2.81
CA MET A 303 2.94 -7.24 -2.01
C MET A 303 3.01 -6.76 -0.56
N GLY A 304 3.09 -5.45 -0.33
CA GLY A 304 3.10 -4.87 1.01
C GLY A 304 1.80 -5.16 1.76
N ILE A 305 0.65 -4.99 1.09
CA ILE A 305 -0.66 -5.30 1.68
C ILE A 305 -0.71 -6.76 2.14
N LEU A 306 -0.22 -7.70 1.32
CA LEU A 306 -0.09 -9.10 1.71
C LEU A 306 0.84 -9.26 2.93
N ALA A 307 2.04 -8.69 2.89
CA ALA A 307 3.02 -8.80 3.97
C ALA A 307 2.47 -8.29 5.31
N ARG A 308 1.74 -7.16 5.31
CA ARG A 308 1.08 -6.62 6.50
C ARG A 308 0.14 -7.63 7.14
N TYR A 309 -0.74 -8.24 6.34
CA TYR A 309 -1.75 -9.15 6.88
C TYR A 309 -1.19 -10.54 7.20
N LEU A 310 -0.15 -10.99 6.51
CA LEU A 310 0.64 -12.16 6.92
C LEU A 310 1.25 -11.94 8.31
N ALA A 311 1.91 -10.80 8.55
CA ALA A 311 2.49 -10.51 9.86
C ALA A 311 1.42 -10.40 10.96
N GLN A 312 0.28 -9.76 10.69
CA GLN A 312 -0.83 -9.73 11.65
C GLN A 312 -1.36 -11.13 11.98
N THR A 313 -1.47 -12.00 10.97
CA THR A 313 -1.92 -13.39 11.15
C THR A 313 -0.92 -14.22 11.96
N ALA A 314 0.37 -14.08 11.66
CA ALA A 314 1.44 -14.73 12.41
C ALA A 314 1.42 -14.31 13.89
N LEU A 315 1.33 -13.01 14.18
CA LEU A 315 1.27 -12.48 15.54
C LEU A 315 -0.01 -12.90 16.29
N ALA A 316 -1.15 -12.85 15.62
CA ALA A 316 -2.46 -13.10 16.23
C ALA A 316 -2.77 -14.59 16.43
N LEU A 317 -2.41 -15.42 15.44
CA LEU A 317 -2.82 -16.82 15.35
C LEU A 317 -1.64 -17.79 15.41
N GLY A 318 -0.40 -17.30 15.49
CA GLY A 318 0.79 -18.15 15.57
C GLY A 318 1.11 -18.87 14.26
N ASP A 319 0.69 -18.33 13.11
CA ASP A 319 0.93 -18.94 11.80
C ASP A 319 2.41 -18.79 11.39
N SER A 320 3.16 -19.88 11.51
CA SER A 320 4.60 -19.91 11.17
C SER A 320 4.89 -19.76 9.68
N VAL A 321 3.98 -20.18 8.79
CA VAL A 321 4.16 -20.04 7.33
C VAL A 321 4.04 -18.58 6.95
N ALA A 322 3.08 -17.86 7.54
CA ALA A 322 2.94 -16.43 7.36
C ALA A 322 4.18 -15.67 7.84
N ALA A 323 4.75 -16.02 9.00
CA ALA A 323 5.98 -15.42 9.50
C ALA A 323 7.17 -15.67 8.57
N GLN A 324 7.35 -16.92 8.12
CA GLN A 324 8.44 -17.30 7.21
C GLN A 324 8.38 -16.54 5.88
N LEU A 325 7.20 -16.39 5.29
CA LEU A 325 7.03 -15.61 4.06
C LEU A 325 7.44 -14.15 4.23
N VAL A 326 7.10 -13.52 5.35
CA VAL A 326 7.49 -12.14 5.64
C VAL A 326 9.01 -12.03 5.81
N HIS A 327 9.62 -12.88 6.64
CA HIS A 327 11.07 -12.86 6.86
C HIS A 327 11.89 -13.14 5.59
N ALA A 328 11.49 -14.15 4.81
CA ALA A 328 12.15 -14.49 3.56
C ALA A 328 12.04 -13.34 2.55
N SER A 329 10.85 -12.74 2.44
CA SER A 329 10.63 -11.59 1.56
C SER A 329 11.41 -10.37 2.01
N ALA A 330 11.44 -10.05 3.31
CA ALA A 330 12.16 -8.91 3.85
C ALA A 330 13.68 -9.03 3.64
N ARG A 331 14.22 -10.23 3.84
CA ARG A 331 15.61 -10.54 3.52
C ARG A 331 15.90 -10.35 2.04
N ALA A 332 15.08 -10.95 1.17
CA ALA A 332 15.26 -10.85 -0.27
C ALA A 332 15.19 -9.39 -0.76
N ALA A 333 14.19 -8.63 -0.31
CA ALA A 333 14.03 -7.22 -0.65
C ALA A 333 15.23 -6.39 -0.19
N TRP A 334 15.75 -6.67 1.01
CA TRP A 334 16.94 -6.01 1.53
C TRP A 334 18.17 -6.35 0.70
N ASP A 335 18.42 -7.62 0.42
CA ASP A 335 19.63 -8.10 -0.26
C ASP A 335 19.67 -7.69 -1.74
N ASN A 336 18.50 -7.49 -2.37
CA ASN A 336 18.37 -7.11 -3.78
C ASN A 336 18.10 -5.61 -4.02
N ARG A 337 18.07 -4.78 -2.97
CA ARG A 337 17.90 -3.33 -3.11
C ARG A 337 19.11 -2.70 -3.82
N ALA A 338 18.87 -1.57 -4.48
CA ALA A 338 19.95 -0.65 -4.84
C ALA A 338 20.14 0.40 -3.73
N GLU A 339 21.24 1.15 -3.78
CA GLU A 339 21.47 2.32 -2.93
C GLU A 339 21.61 3.58 -3.78
N VAL A 340 20.92 4.65 -3.36
CA VAL A 340 21.04 6.01 -3.94
C VAL A 340 21.16 6.99 -2.78
N ASP A 341 22.21 7.81 -2.78
CA ASP A 341 22.49 8.79 -1.72
C ASP A 341 22.52 8.17 -0.31
N GLY A 342 23.03 6.94 -0.19
CA GLY A 342 23.10 6.19 1.06
C GLY A 342 21.76 5.66 1.58
N LEU A 343 20.68 5.73 0.79
CA LEU A 343 19.36 5.25 1.14
C LEU A 343 18.89 4.12 0.20
N PRO A 344 18.13 3.14 0.72
CA PRO A 344 17.72 1.97 -0.05
C PRO A 344 16.71 2.32 -1.14
N LEU A 345 16.80 1.69 -2.31
CA LEU A 345 15.83 1.74 -3.40
C LEU A 345 15.37 0.32 -3.74
N PHE A 346 14.08 0.04 -3.54
CA PHE A 346 13.53 -1.30 -3.70
C PHE A 346 12.88 -1.52 -5.07
N GLY A 347 12.80 -2.77 -5.51
CA GLY A 347 12.20 -3.14 -6.79
C GLY A 347 10.81 -3.79 -6.65
N ALA A 348 10.09 -3.86 -7.76
CA ALA A 348 8.81 -4.56 -7.90
C ALA A 348 8.93 -6.09 -7.77
N HIS A 349 10.15 -6.62 -7.91
CA HIS A 349 10.49 -8.02 -7.65
C HIS A 349 11.56 -8.10 -6.57
N TRP A 350 11.21 -8.56 -5.36
CA TRP A 350 12.15 -8.61 -4.23
C TRP A 350 13.22 -9.70 -4.35
N ASN A 351 13.04 -10.67 -5.24
CA ASN A 351 14.02 -11.72 -5.52
C ASN A 351 15.00 -11.39 -6.66
N ARG A 352 14.99 -10.15 -7.17
CA ARG A 352 15.85 -9.71 -8.27
C ARG A 352 16.52 -8.38 -7.93
N PRO A 353 17.82 -8.20 -8.21
CA PRO A 353 18.49 -6.93 -8.00
C PRO A 353 17.78 -5.76 -8.70
N VAL A 354 17.73 -4.60 -8.05
CA VAL A 354 17.34 -3.35 -8.71
C VAL A 354 18.48 -2.91 -9.62
N THR A 355 18.20 -2.83 -10.92
CA THR A 355 19.12 -2.28 -11.92
C THR A 355 18.92 -0.78 -12.05
N ALA A 356 19.98 -0.03 -12.36
CA ALA A 356 19.86 1.40 -12.63
C ALA A 356 18.84 1.65 -13.77
N PRO A 357 17.93 2.64 -13.66
CA PRO A 357 17.07 3.02 -14.78
C PRO A 357 17.92 3.53 -15.94
N ALA A 358 17.58 3.10 -17.16
CA ALA A 358 18.14 3.67 -18.38
C ALA A 358 17.96 5.20 -18.36
N GLY A 359 19.07 5.95 -18.40
CA GLY A 359 19.10 7.42 -18.31
C GLY A 359 19.73 7.99 -17.04
N LEU A 360 20.11 7.15 -16.06
CA LEU A 360 20.92 7.54 -14.89
C LEU A 360 22.32 6.87 -14.89
N GLU A 361 22.71 6.29 -16.01
CA GLU A 361 23.98 5.57 -16.17
C GLU A 361 25.14 6.56 -16.28
N SER A 362 26.11 6.43 -15.36
CA SER A 362 27.45 6.95 -15.57
C SER A 362 28.12 6.16 -16.69
N PHE A 363 28.80 6.85 -17.60
CA PHE A 363 29.48 6.31 -18.79
C PHE A 363 30.57 5.27 -18.45
N THR A 364 30.20 4.05 -18.05
CA THR A 364 31.12 2.91 -17.94
C THR A 364 30.31 1.62 -17.87
N GLN A 365 29.95 1.06 -19.02
CA GLN A 365 29.99 -0.39 -19.34
C GLN A 365 29.13 -0.69 -20.58
N PHE A 366 29.72 -0.56 -21.76
CA PHE A 366 29.29 -1.32 -22.93
C PHE A 366 29.99 -2.67 -22.91
N ALA A 367 29.35 -3.69 -22.33
CA ALA A 367 29.59 -5.10 -22.65
C ALA A 367 28.43 -5.96 -22.15
N ASP A 368 27.92 -6.82 -23.02
CA ASP A 368 27.05 -8.00 -22.77
C ASP A 368 25.56 -7.80 -22.42
N SER A 369 24.81 -7.12 -23.29
CA SER A 369 23.33 -7.03 -23.18
C SER A 369 22.54 -8.05 -24.03
N ALA A 370 23.09 -9.24 -24.31
CA ALA A 370 22.34 -10.28 -25.02
C ALA A 370 21.48 -11.19 -24.11
N HIS A 371 21.71 -11.16 -22.78
CA HIS A 371 21.04 -12.03 -21.79
C HIS A 371 20.59 -11.28 -20.52
N ALA A 372 20.47 -9.94 -20.57
CA ALA A 372 20.06 -9.16 -19.42
C ALA A 372 18.60 -9.48 -19.04
N SER A 373 18.37 -9.83 -17.77
CA SER A 373 17.02 -9.94 -17.22
C SER A 373 16.26 -8.62 -17.40
N PRO A 374 14.92 -8.65 -17.58
CA PRO A 374 14.15 -7.42 -17.72
C PRO A 374 14.38 -6.50 -16.51
N PRO A 375 14.38 -5.16 -16.70
CA PRO A 375 14.60 -4.21 -15.63
C PRO A 375 13.61 -4.43 -14.49
N ASN A 376 14.08 -4.33 -13.24
CA ASN A 376 13.23 -4.38 -12.06
C ASN A 376 12.70 -2.97 -11.74
N PRO A 377 11.42 -2.64 -11.98
CA PRO A 377 10.89 -1.30 -11.74
C PRO A 377 11.05 -0.88 -10.28
N SER A 378 11.41 0.37 -10.04
CA SER A 378 11.70 0.88 -8.68
C SER A 378 11.23 2.31 -8.43
N ARG A 379 10.76 3.02 -9.45
CA ARG A 379 10.48 4.46 -9.37
C ARG A 379 9.18 4.80 -8.65
N ASP A 380 8.25 3.86 -8.59
CA ASP A 380 6.88 4.14 -8.16
C ASP A 380 6.79 4.18 -6.64
N LEU A 381 6.08 5.16 -6.10
CA LEU A 381 5.80 5.26 -4.66
C LEU A 381 5.15 3.97 -4.15
N SER A 382 4.27 3.36 -4.93
CA SER A 382 3.60 2.11 -4.54
C SER A 382 4.58 0.97 -4.26
N ILE A 383 5.64 0.84 -5.06
CA ILE A 383 6.70 -0.17 -4.88
C ILE A 383 7.48 0.12 -3.59
N GLN A 384 7.85 1.38 -3.37
CA GLN A 384 8.61 1.78 -2.17
C GLN A 384 7.77 1.63 -0.89
N LEU A 385 6.48 1.96 -0.94
CA LEU A 385 5.54 1.74 0.17
C LEU A 385 5.40 0.25 0.50
N SER A 386 5.34 -0.63 -0.50
CA SER A 386 5.32 -2.07 -0.26
C SER A 386 6.54 -2.57 0.48
N ALA A 387 7.73 -2.13 0.09
CA ALA A 387 8.96 -2.53 0.75
C ALA A 387 9.05 -1.95 2.18
N TRP A 388 8.65 -0.70 2.38
CA TRP A 388 8.58 -0.12 3.73
C TRP A 388 7.61 -0.89 4.62
N MET A 389 6.40 -1.18 4.13
CA MET A 389 5.40 -1.98 4.85
C MET A 389 5.91 -3.38 5.21
N LEU A 390 6.64 -4.03 4.30
CA LEU A 390 7.28 -5.32 4.54
C LEU A 390 8.32 -5.25 5.66
N LEU A 391 9.19 -4.23 5.66
CA LEU A 391 10.25 -4.10 6.66
C LEU A 391 9.71 -3.73 8.05
N GLU A 392 8.63 -2.95 8.11
CA GLU A 392 7.89 -2.74 9.37
C GLU A 392 7.27 -4.04 9.88
N ALA A 393 6.70 -4.86 8.99
CA ALA A 393 6.14 -6.17 9.32
C ALA A 393 7.22 -7.17 9.81
N ASP A 394 8.37 -7.23 9.15
CA ASP A 394 9.53 -8.04 9.54
C ASP A 394 10.07 -7.64 10.92
N HIS A 395 10.14 -6.33 11.18
CA HIS A 395 10.50 -5.81 12.49
C HIS A 395 9.51 -6.25 13.57
N GLN A 396 8.20 -6.11 13.34
CA GLN A 396 7.17 -6.49 14.32
C GLN A 396 7.26 -7.98 14.69
N LEU A 397 7.46 -8.86 13.69
CA LEU A 397 7.64 -10.29 13.92
C LEU A 397 8.91 -10.60 14.70
N THR A 398 10.04 -10.01 14.30
CA THR A 398 11.33 -10.20 14.98
C THR A 398 11.26 -9.74 16.43
N ALA A 399 10.63 -8.59 16.69
CA ALA A 399 10.46 -8.04 18.03
C ALA A 399 9.56 -8.92 18.93
N ALA A 400 8.63 -9.66 18.32
CA ALA A 400 7.77 -10.63 19.01
C ALA A 400 8.39 -12.04 19.16
N GLY A 401 9.59 -12.26 18.60
CA GLY A 401 10.33 -13.53 18.72
C GLY A 401 9.89 -14.62 17.74
N HIS A 402 9.29 -14.25 16.61
CA HIS A 402 8.98 -15.17 15.51
C HIS A 402 10.21 -15.57 14.68
#